data_AF-A0A3S1Q1P2-F1
#
_entry.id   AF-A0A3S1Q1P2-F1
#
_cell.length_a   1.000
_cell.length_b   1.000
_cell.length_c   1.000
_cell.angle_alpha   90.00
_cell.angle_beta   90.00
_cell.angle_gamma   90.00
#
_symmetry.space_group_name_H-M   'P 1'
#
loop_
_entity.id
_entity.type
_entity.pdbx_description
1 polymer ?
#
loop_
_entity_poly.entity_id
_entity_poly.type
_entity_poly.pdbx_seq_one_letter_code
_entity_poly.pdbx_strand_id
1 'polypeptide(L)'
;EPPFLALTLSVLVAAALAFLHGLGRFGPPRAESRAIAFGKRALVDTTATLLRRAGRLQGLGDRYAALVRQRAGALLGAPHGLQGEALDRWLDSRDKSEAHGFTRRFQAANESNNLAAMHEAAEQLHDWTARRLGERR
;
A
#
# COMPACT_ATOMS: atom_id res chain seq x y z
N GLU A 1 25.75 -49.15 -32.29
CA GLU A 1 25.35 -48.17 -31.27
C GLU A 1 24.16 -47.40 -31.81
N PRO A 2 22.96 -47.50 -31.23
CA PRO A 2 21.77 -46.87 -31.83
C PRO A 2 21.90 -45.34 -31.72
N PRO A 3 22.09 -44.60 -32.84
CA PRO A 3 22.51 -43.19 -32.82
C PRO A 3 21.40 -42.24 -32.33
N PHE A 4 20.15 -42.71 -32.35
CA PHE A 4 18.98 -41.95 -31.92
C PHE A 4 18.64 -42.15 -30.46
N LEU A 5 19.33 -43.05 -29.74
CA LEU A 5 18.99 -43.36 -28.35
C LEU A 5 19.23 -42.12 -27.47
N ALA A 6 20.39 -41.48 -27.59
CA ALA A 6 20.70 -40.25 -26.86
C ALA A 6 19.72 -39.11 -27.19
N LEU A 7 19.33 -38.97 -28.46
CA LEU A 7 18.36 -37.98 -28.92
C LEU A 7 16.97 -38.23 -28.31
N THR A 8 16.49 -39.48 -28.36
CA THR A 8 15.19 -39.85 -27.79
C THR A 8 15.15 -39.66 -26.28
N LEU A 9 16.25 -39.98 -25.58
CA LEU A 9 16.38 -39.76 -24.13
C LEU A 9 16.37 -38.27 -23.80
N SER A 10 17.04 -37.45 -24.61
CA SER A 10 17.09 -36.00 -24.43
C SER A 10 15.72 -35.35 -24.66
N VAL A 11 15.00 -35.77 -25.71
CA VAL A 11 13.63 -35.31 -25.98
C VAL A 11 12.68 -35.74 -24.87
N LEU A 12 12.81 -36.97 -24.36
CA LEU A 12 11.97 -37.49 -23.28
C LEU A 12 12.21 -36.73 -21.96
N VAL A 13 13.47 -36.41 -21.63
CA VAL A 13 13.80 -35.58 -20.48
C VAL A 13 13.29 -34.15 -20.66
N ALA A 14 13.45 -33.54 -21.84
CA ALA A 14 12.94 -32.21 -22.12
C ALA A 14 11.41 -32.14 -22.03
N ALA A 15 10.70 -33.15 -22.53
CA ALA A 15 9.25 -33.27 -22.40
C ALA A 15 8.81 -33.43 -20.94
N ALA A 16 9.53 -34.25 -20.15
CA ALA A 16 9.27 -34.41 -18.72
C ALA A 16 9.45 -33.10 -17.94
N LEU A 17 10.52 -32.35 -18.25
CA LEU A 17 10.77 -31.02 -17.66
C LEU A 17 9.71 -30.00 -18.08
N ALA A 18 9.31 -29.97 -19.35
CA ALA A 18 8.24 -29.09 -19.84
C ALA A 18 6.89 -29.43 -19.20
N PHE A 19 6.62 -30.72 -18.95
CA PHE A 19 5.43 -31.18 -18.25
C PHE A 19 5.44 -30.78 -16.77
N LEU A 20 6.56 -30.99 -16.07
CA LEU A 20 6.76 -30.52 -14.68
C LEU A 20 6.61 -28.99 -14.57
N HIS A 21 7.20 -28.24 -15.51
CA HIS A 21 7.01 -26.80 -15.61
C HIS A 21 5.57 -26.40 -15.94
N GLY A 22 4.89 -27.19 -16.79
CA GLY A 22 3.48 -27.02 -17.12
C GLY A 22 2.58 -27.19 -15.90
N LEU A 23 2.84 -28.23 -15.09
CA LEU A 23 2.13 -28.49 -13.83
C LEU A 23 2.31 -27.33 -12.82
N GLY A 24 3.49 -26.69 -12.79
CA GLY A 24 3.71 -25.48 -11.98
C GLY A 24 3.18 -24.17 -12.60
N ARG A 25 2.98 -24.15 -13.93
CA ARG A 25 2.44 -22.98 -14.67
C ARG A 25 0.93 -22.85 -14.53
N PHE A 26 0.23 -23.96 -14.29
CA PHE A 26 -1.17 -23.94 -13.84
C PHE A 26 -1.22 -23.73 -12.33
N GLY A 27 -0.72 -22.57 -11.88
CA GLY A 27 -1.21 -21.99 -10.63
C GLY A 27 -2.74 -21.88 -10.69
N PRO A 28 -3.43 -21.94 -9.53
CA PRO A 28 -4.87 -22.19 -9.42
C PRO A 28 -5.63 -21.45 -10.51
N PRO A 29 -6.58 -22.10 -11.21
CA PRO A 29 -7.28 -21.50 -12.35
C PRO A 29 -7.65 -20.09 -11.94
N ARG A 30 -7.01 -19.10 -12.58
CA ARG A 30 -7.44 -17.71 -12.46
C ARG A 30 -8.78 -17.71 -13.16
N ALA A 31 -9.82 -18.07 -12.42
CA ALA A 31 -11.17 -17.68 -12.74
C ALA A 31 -11.04 -16.22 -13.11
N GLU A 32 -11.39 -15.87 -14.35
CA GLU A 32 -11.46 -14.49 -14.76
C GLU A 32 -12.33 -13.80 -13.72
N SER A 33 -11.69 -13.10 -12.78
CA SER A 33 -12.39 -12.35 -11.78
C SER A 33 -12.97 -11.19 -12.55
N ARG A 34 -14.23 -11.40 -12.94
CA ARG A 34 -15.21 -10.46 -13.45
C ARG A 34 -14.61 -9.06 -13.56
N ALA A 35 -14.50 -8.57 -14.81
CA ALA A 35 -13.86 -7.31 -15.20
C ALA A 35 -14.27 -6.06 -14.38
N ILE A 36 -15.28 -6.17 -13.53
CA ILE A 36 -15.67 -5.21 -12.51
C ILE A 36 -16.05 -5.97 -11.23
N ALA A 37 -15.14 -6.04 -10.26
CA ALA A 37 -15.51 -6.40 -8.89
C ALA A 37 -16.30 -5.24 -8.30
N PHE A 38 -17.59 -5.44 -8.03
CA PHE A 38 -18.39 -4.44 -7.33
C PHE A 38 -17.87 -4.28 -5.90
N GLY A 39 -17.59 -3.03 -5.50
CA GLY A 39 -17.20 -2.67 -4.14
C GLY A 39 -16.04 -1.67 -4.13
N LYS A 40 -16.07 -0.72 -3.18
CA LYS A 40 -15.08 0.36 -3.01
C LYS A 40 -13.62 -0.16 -3.02
N ARG A 41 -13.40 -1.41 -2.59
CA ARG A 41 -12.08 -2.08 -2.59
C ARG A 41 -11.49 -2.27 -3.98
N ALA A 42 -12.28 -2.72 -4.97
CA ALA A 42 -11.78 -2.95 -6.31
C ALA A 42 -11.36 -1.65 -7.03
N LEU A 43 -12.08 -0.56 -6.75
CA LEU A 43 -11.72 0.77 -7.22
C LEU A 43 -10.39 1.23 -6.59
N VAL A 44 -10.20 0.99 -5.28
CA VAL A 44 -8.95 1.29 -4.57
C VAL A 44 -7.78 0.48 -5.12
N ASP A 45 -7.95 -0.81 -5.38
CA ASP A 45 -6.87 -1.68 -5.90
C ASP A 45 -6.47 -1.34 -7.34
N THR A 46 -7.47 -1.02 -8.16
CA THR A 46 -7.24 -0.60 -9.56
C THR A 46 -6.53 0.75 -9.60
N THR A 47 -7.00 1.72 -8.81
CA THR A 47 -6.37 3.04 -8.73
C THR A 47 -4.96 2.95 -8.15
N ALA A 48 -4.73 2.15 -7.11
CA ALA A 48 -3.39 1.91 -6.56
C ALA A 48 -2.43 1.29 -7.59
N THR A 49 -2.92 0.36 -8.42
CA THR A 49 -2.11 -0.26 -9.48
C THR A 49 -1.78 0.72 -10.61
N LEU A 50 -2.74 1.56 -11.01
CA LEU A 50 -2.50 2.63 -11.99
C LEU A 50 -1.50 3.67 -11.48
N LEU A 51 -1.64 4.09 -10.22
CA LEU A 51 -0.74 5.05 -9.58
C LEU A 51 0.69 4.51 -9.48
N ARG A 52 0.84 3.22 -9.14
CA ARG A 52 2.14 2.53 -9.08
C ARG A 52 2.80 2.47 -10.45
N ARG A 53 2.05 2.11 -11.51
CA ARG A 53 2.58 2.03 -12.89
C ARG A 53 2.93 3.39 -13.48
N ALA A 54 2.23 4.46 -13.07
CA ALA A 54 2.50 5.80 -13.56
C ALA A 54 3.82 6.41 -13.04
N GLY A 55 4.58 5.72 -12.18
CA GLY A 55 5.86 6.21 -11.65
C GLY A 55 5.75 7.48 -10.78
N ARG A 56 4.53 7.94 -10.49
CA ARG A 56 4.24 9.19 -9.76
C ARG A 56 4.27 9.06 -8.25
N LEU A 57 4.79 7.94 -7.72
CA LEU A 57 4.89 7.70 -6.28
C LEU A 57 5.73 8.77 -5.57
N GLN A 58 6.81 9.25 -6.19
CA GLN A 58 7.72 10.22 -5.55
C GLN A 58 7.16 11.65 -5.43
N GLY A 59 6.09 11.99 -6.16
CA GLY A 59 5.39 13.28 -6.01
C GLY A 59 4.04 13.17 -5.30
N LEU A 60 3.67 11.96 -4.85
CA LEU A 60 2.39 11.70 -4.21
C LEU A 60 2.46 11.91 -2.70
N GLY A 61 3.65 11.75 -2.09
CA GLY A 61 3.89 11.88 -0.64
C GLY A 61 3.31 13.18 -0.09
N ASP A 62 3.67 14.33 -0.68
CA ASP A 62 3.18 15.64 -0.24
C ASP A 62 1.66 15.78 -0.29
N ARG A 63 1.05 15.35 -1.40
CA ARG A 63 -0.40 15.46 -1.58
C ARG A 63 -1.16 14.49 -0.70
N TYR A 64 -0.64 13.27 -0.55
CA TYR A 64 -1.21 12.25 0.31
C TYR A 64 -1.11 12.65 1.78
N ALA A 65 0.04 13.13 2.22
CA ALA A 65 0.26 13.64 3.56
C ALA A 65 -0.75 14.76 3.86
N ALA A 66 -0.86 15.77 2.99
CA ALA A 66 -1.81 16.87 3.16
C ALA A 66 -3.28 16.38 3.32
N LEU A 67 -3.69 15.37 2.54
CA LEU A 67 -5.02 14.76 2.67
C LEU A 67 -5.20 14.02 3.99
N VAL A 68 -4.20 13.25 4.44
CA VAL A 68 -4.26 12.51 5.70
C VAL A 68 -4.34 13.47 6.89
N ARG A 69 -3.60 14.60 6.84
CA ARG A 69 -3.68 15.66 7.86
C ARG A 69 -5.09 16.25 7.99
N GLN A 70 -5.71 16.60 6.87
CA GLN A 70 -7.09 17.10 6.86
C GLN A 70 -8.08 16.05 7.36
N ARG A 71 -7.90 14.78 6.96
CA ARG A 71 -8.72 13.66 7.42
C ARG A 71 -8.59 13.44 8.93
N ALA A 72 -7.37 13.47 9.48
CA ALA A 72 -7.13 13.33 10.91
C ALA A 72 -7.81 14.46 11.71
N GLY A 73 -7.71 15.70 11.21
CA GLY A 73 -8.44 16.84 11.77
C GLY A 73 -9.95 16.62 11.78
N ALA A 74 -10.54 16.21 10.66
CA ALA A 74 -11.98 15.95 10.57
C ALA A 74 -12.44 14.83 11.52
N LEU A 75 -11.69 13.73 11.60
CA LEU A 75 -12.04 12.58 12.46
C LEU A 75 -11.94 12.92 13.96
N LEU A 76 -10.97 13.73 14.35
CA LEU A 76 -10.79 14.15 15.74
C LEU A 76 -11.65 15.36 16.12
N GLY A 77 -12.38 15.95 15.17
CA GLY A 77 -13.26 17.10 15.39
C GLY A 77 -12.48 18.41 15.57
N ALA A 78 -11.49 18.66 14.71
CA ALA A 78 -10.78 19.93 14.67
C ALA A 78 -11.76 21.09 14.36
N PRO A 79 -11.61 22.24 15.03
CA PRO A 79 -12.35 23.45 14.69
C PRO A 79 -12.27 23.80 13.21
N HIS A 80 -13.41 24.21 12.62
CA HIS A 80 -13.47 24.64 11.23
C HIS A 80 -12.51 25.81 10.97
N GLY A 81 -11.72 25.71 9.90
CA GLY A 81 -10.76 26.75 9.49
C GLY A 81 -9.31 26.53 9.94
N LEU A 82 -9.04 25.54 10.80
CA LEU A 82 -7.66 25.15 11.12
C LEU A 82 -7.01 24.45 9.91
N GLN A 83 -5.93 25.04 9.41
CA GLN A 83 -5.16 24.51 8.28
C GLN A 83 -3.67 24.68 8.56
N GLY A 84 -2.85 23.94 7.81
CA GLY A 84 -1.40 24.05 7.92
C GLY A 84 -0.94 23.85 9.37
N GLU A 85 0.13 24.55 9.75
CA GLU A 85 0.83 24.36 11.02
C GLU A 85 -0.07 24.51 12.26
N ALA A 86 -1.15 25.30 12.16
CA ALA A 86 -2.13 25.44 13.22
C ALA A 86 -2.92 24.14 13.46
N LEU A 87 -3.23 23.39 12.41
CA LEU A 87 -3.85 22.06 12.51
C LEU A 87 -2.88 21.04 13.11
N ASP A 88 -1.59 21.12 12.79
CA ASP A 88 -0.57 20.22 13.36
C ASP A 88 -0.41 20.43 14.86
N ARG A 89 -0.27 21.69 15.29
CA ARG A 89 -0.21 22.01 16.73
C ARG A 89 -1.46 21.56 17.47
N TRP A 90 -2.63 21.69 16.83
CA TRP A 90 -3.88 21.21 17.42
C TRP A 90 -3.90 19.67 17.52
N LEU A 91 -3.43 18.95 16.49
CA LEU A 91 -3.33 17.49 16.49
C LEU A 91 -2.31 16.98 17.51
N ASP A 92 -1.15 17.64 17.60
CA ASP A 92 -0.11 17.35 18.59
C ASP A 92 -0.60 17.59 20.02
N SER A 93 -1.46 18.59 20.27
CA SER A 93 -2.05 18.82 21.58
C SER A 93 -2.95 17.66 22.07
N ARG A 94 -3.36 16.76 21.18
CA ARG A 94 -4.12 15.55 21.51
C ARG A 94 -3.22 14.37 21.85
N ASP A 95 -1.93 14.47 21.60
CA ASP A 95 -0.97 13.46 21.99
C ASP A 95 -0.50 13.70 23.43
N LYS A 96 -1.14 13.01 24.38
CA LYS A 96 -0.77 13.07 25.80
C LYS A 96 0.51 12.28 26.12
N SER A 97 0.90 11.35 25.24
CA SER A 97 2.03 10.44 25.47
C SER A 97 3.33 10.96 24.89
N GLU A 98 3.26 11.78 23.84
CA GLU A 98 4.44 12.16 23.08
C GLU A 98 4.31 13.57 22.52
N ALA A 99 5.19 14.49 22.94
CA ALA A 99 5.23 15.82 22.38
C ALA A 99 5.57 15.77 20.88
N HIS A 100 4.78 16.46 20.06
CA HIS A 100 4.90 16.50 18.59
C HIS A 100 4.77 15.13 17.89
N GLY A 101 4.05 14.19 18.50
CA GLY A 101 3.91 12.84 17.98
C GLY A 101 3.22 12.77 16.62
N PHE A 102 2.26 13.64 16.32
CA PHE A 102 1.59 13.67 15.02
C PHE A 102 2.50 14.30 13.97
N THR A 103 3.07 15.48 14.26
CA THR A 103 3.92 16.23 13.32
C THR A 103 5.15 15.41 12.90
N ARG A 104 5.78 14.68 13.82
CA ARG A 104 6.95 13.85 13.50
C ARG A 104 6.61 12.70 12.55
N ARG A 105 5.49 12.00 12.79
CA ARG A 105 5.02 10.90 11.93
C ARG A 105 4.57 11.41 10.57
N PHE A 106 3.93 12.59 10.55
CA PHE A 106 3.56 13.28 9.32
C PHE A 106 4.78 13.65 8.48
N GLN A 107 5.81 14.26 9.09
CA GLN A 107 7.06 14.59 8.40
C GLN A 107 7.78 13.35 7.89
N ALA A 108 7.84 12.28 8.68
CA ALA A 108 8.42 11.01 8.23
C ALA A 108 7.70 10.44 7.00
N ALA A 109 6.36 10.53 6.93
CA ALA A 109 5.60 10.13 5.75
C ALA A 109 5.83 11.07 4.55
N ASN A 110 6.03 12.36 4.80
CA ASN A 110 6.22 13.37 3.77
C ASN A 110 7.62 13.33 3.13
N GLU A 111 8.66 13.18 3.94
CA GLU A 111 10.06 13.21 3.52
C GLU A 111 10.56 11.83 3.03
N SER A 112 9.76 10.77 3.22
CA SER A 112 10.09 9.43 2.77
C SER A 112 10.23 9.35 1.25
N ASN A 113 11.45 9.18 0.77
CA ASN A 113 11.74 8.94 -0.66
C ASN A 113 11.54 7.47 -1.09
N ASN A 114 11.10 6.61 -0.16
CA ASN A 114 10.85 5.19 -0.39
C ASN A 114 9.40 4.83 -0.03
N LEU A 115 8.74 4.09 -0.92
CA LEU A 115 7.36 3.62 -0.75
C LEU A 115 7.16 2.80 0.53
N ALA A 116 8.12 1.96 0.89
CA ALA A 116 8.03 1.14 2.10
C ALA A 116 8.00 2.00 3.37
N ALA A 117 8.91 2.98 3.46
CA ALA A 117 8.97 3.92 4.57
C ALA A 117 7.73 4.83 4.63
N MET A 118 7.21 5.26 3.47
CA MET A 118 5.98 6.03 3.39
C MET A 118 4.77 5.21 3.86
N HIS A 119 4.69 3.92 3.49
CA HIS A 119 3.64 3.02 3.94
C HIS A 119 3.70 2.84 5.45
N GLU A 120 4.88 2.52 5.99
CA GLU A 120 5.08 2.32 7.42
C GLU A 120 4.70 3.57 8.23
N ALA A 121 5.14 4.75 7.80
CA ALA A 121 4.77 6.00 8.45
C ALA A 121 3.25 6.30 8.35
N ALA A 122 2.61 5.95 7.23
CA ALA A 122 1.18 6.09 7.06
C ALA A 122 0.38 5.11 7.94
N GLU A 123 0.87 3.88 8.14
CA GLU A 123 0.28 2.89 9.03
C GLU A 123 0.36 3.35 10.48
N GLN A 124 1.53 3.81 10.93
CA GLN A 124 1.71 4.38 12.28
C GLN A 124 0.76 5.57 12.53
N LEU A 125 0.55 6.42 11.53
CA LEU A 125 -0.36 7.56 11.61
C LEU A 125 -1.83 7.12 11.68
N HIS A 126 -2.19 6.07 10.92
CA HIS A 126 -3.52 5.47 10.97
C HIS A 126 -3.81 4.86 12.35
N ASP A 127 -2.88 4.07 12.87
CA ASP A 127 -3.02 3.39 14.16
C ASP A 127 -3.12 4.38 15.32
N TRP A 128 -2.32 5.46 15.28
CA TRP A 128 -2.45 6.55 16.24
C TRP A 128 -3.86 7.17 16.20
N THR A 129 -4.37 7.45 15.00
CA THR A 129 -5.70 8.04 14.83
C THR A 129 -6.81 7.09 15.31
N ALA A 130 -6.69 5.79 15.00
CA ALA A 130 -7.64 4.75 15.38
C ALA A 130 -7.69 4.55 16.90
N ARG A 131 -6.52 4.52 17.58
CA ARG A 131 -6.45 4.47 19.05
C ARG A 131 -7.18 5.64 19.69
N ARG A 132 -6.97 6.86 19.19
CA ARG A 132 -7.62 8.07 19.73
C ARG A 132 -9.14 8.12 19.47
N LEU A 133 -9.60 7.55 18.37
CA LEU A 133 -11.04 7.37 18.11
C LEU A 133 -11.66 6.35 19.07
N GLY A 134 -10.92 5.29 19.41
CA GLY A 134 -11.33 4.27 20.39
C GLY A 134 -11.46 4.84 21.80
N GLU A 135 -10.52 5.68 22.24
CA GLU A 135 -10.54 6.33 23.58
C GLU A 135 -11.72 7.30 23.79
N ARG A 136 -12.47 7.66 22.76
CA ARG A 136 -13.64 8.55 22.85
C ARG A 136 -14.98 7.82 23.02
N ARG A 137 -15.04 6.51 22.80
CA ARG A 137 -16.25 5.71 23.03
C ARG A 137 -16.23 5.10 24.42
#